data_AF-A0A813MGS9-F1
#
_entry.id   AF-A0A813MGS9-F1
#
_cell.length_a   1.000
_cell.length_b   1.000
_cell.length_c   1.000
_cell.angle_alpha   90.00
_cell.angle_beta   90.00
_cell.angle_gamma   90.00
#
_symmetry.space_group_name_H-M   'P 1'
#
loop_
_entity.id
_entity.type
_entity.pdbx_description
1 polymer ?
#
loop_
_entity_poly.entity_id
_entity_poly.type
_entity_poly.pdbx_seq_one_letter_code
_entity_poly.pdbx_strand_id
1 'polypeptide(L)'
;MTEVDIIVPNTEKIFDQIKALFKRYYLLSKISLADLLSDNFLETFLKNGDLYLHSFNTRIDCDNCACLIPNGKLILNIDKSLNEKIPIKYIKKTVKSSGYEKYELHISLLDLRKQQNFDFIKKIFETIEFSFYAYWEPKYEHEDPRDAFNKVFGSKRVINCLNRIDSDVKICSDRILKDFVMRSSYTIEDWVEVDKIIGCLTNSIKLENFLPLETNENNSKKISYLRVKGFIPNKLVSVIMRDHIKPLIDREMEYKRVITNDTEHEFDRVVIKVHGFRDSLVSVVNLDHSLNQKMRPSEENFVCLSLNFSLDECKYSAYYKDFNKLFVVRKNK
;
A
#
# COMPACT_ATOMS: atom_id res chain seq x y z
N MET A 1 -4.89 0.89 -8.80
CA MET A 1 -3.88 -0.10 -8.38
C MET A 1 -2.97 0.56 -7.37
N THR A 2 -2.38 -0.20 -6.46
CA THR A 2 -1.40 0.29 -5.51
C THR A 2 -0.09 0.60 -6.23
N GLU A 3 0.63 1.62 -5.77
CA GLU A 3 1.95 1.96 -6.24
C GLU A 3 2.90 2.18 -5.05
N VAL A 4 4.12 1.67 -5.14
CA VAL A 4 5.18 1.86 -4.16
C VAL A 4 6.40 2.39 -4.89
N ASP A 5 6.82 3.60 -4.52
CA ASP A 5 8.02 4.26 -5.03
C ASP A 5 9.07 4.28 -3.93
N ILE A 6 10.29 3.86 -4.25
CA ILE A 6 11.45 3.85 -3.36
C ILE A 6 12.57 4.62 -4.03
N ILE A 7 13.09 5.63 -3.35
CA ILE A 7 14.24 6.42 -3.79
C ILE A 7 15.36 6.20 -2.78
N VAL A 8 16.52 5.79 -3.29
CA VAL A 8 17.72 5.55 -2.49
C VAL A 8 18.89 6.31 -3.10
N PRO A 9 19.55 7.21 -2.35
CA PRO A 9 20.77 7.87 -2.79
C PRO A 9 21.95 6.90 -2.79
N ASN A 10 22.83 7.06 -3.78
CA ASN A 10 24.16 6.47 -3.88
C ASN A 10 24.25 4.92 -3.88
N THR A 11 23.12 4.19 -3.93
CA THR A 11 23.14 2.71 -4.04
C THR A 11 21.88 2.16 -4.69
N GLU A 12 22.03 1.13 -5.52
CA GLU A 12 20.92 0.37 -6.16
C GLU A 12 20.90 -1.11 -5.76
N LYS A 13 21.93 -1.58 -5.05
CA LYS A 13 22.18 -3.01 -4.76
C LYS A 13 21.02 -3.69 -4.02
N ILE A 14 20.19 -2.91 -3.36
CA ILE A 14 19.04 -3.40 -2.61
C ILE A 14 17.82 -3.71 -3.48
N PHE A 15 17.75 -3.14 -4.68
CA PHE A 15 16.57 -3.27 -5.52
C PHE A 15 16.37 -4.69 -6.00
N ASP A 16 17.41 -5.48 -6.28
CA ASP A 16 17.22 -6.87 -6.70
C ASP A 16 16.58 -7.73 -5.60
N GLN A 17 16.96 -7.49 -4.34
CA GLN A 17 16.35 -8.16 -3.18
C GLN A 17 14.90 -7.72 -3.01
N ILE A 18 14.62 -6.42 -3.11
CA ILE A 18 13.27 -5.88 -2.99
C ILE A 18 12.37 -6.36 -4.15
N LYS A 19 12.88 -6.39 -5.38
CA LYS A 19 12.18 -6.89 -6.57
C LYS A 19 11.75 -8.34 -6.39
N ALA A 20 12.59 -9.17 -5.78
CA ALA A 20 12.28 -10.57 -5.49
C ALA A 20 11.12 -10.76 -4.51
N LEU A 21 10.84 -9.76 -3.65
CA LEU A 21 9.70 -9.80 -2.73
C LEU A 21 8.36 -9.60 -3.43
N PHE A 22 8.33 -8.89 -4.55
CA PHE A 22 7.10 -8.60 -5.28
C PHE A 22 6.64 -9.82 -6.07
N LYS A 23 6.03 -10.76 -5.33
CA LYS A 23 5.39 -11.96 -5.86
C LYS A 23 4.21 -11.61 -6.77
N ARG A 24 3.66 -12.65 -7.40
CA ARG A 24 2.43 -12.59 -8.19
C ARG A 24 1.24 -12.19 -7.31
N TYR A 25 0.31 -11.47 -7.92
CA TYR A 25 -1.06 -11.34 -7.42
C TYR A 25 -2.00 -11.94 -8.46
N TYR A 26 -3.27 -12.07 -8.11
CA TYR A 26 -4.24 -12.74 -8.95
C TYR A 26 -5.45 -11.84 -9.19
N LEU A 27 -6.08 -12.01 -10.33
CA LEU A 27 -7.41 -11.50 -10.60
C LEU A 27 -8.38 -12.68 -10.58
N LEU A 28 -9.27 -12.68 -9.59
CA LEU A 28 -10.36 -13.63 -9.47
C LEU A 28 -11.59 -13.05 -10.16
N SER A 29 -12.18 -13.77 -11.10
CA SER A 29 -13.32 -13.27 -11.88
C SER A 29 -14.63 -13.92 -11.45
N LYS A 30 -15.67 -13.08 -11.26
CA LYS A 30 -17.05 -13.52 -10.97
C LYS A 30 -17.11 -14.51 -9.80
N ILE A 31 -16.62 -14.06 -8.66
CA ILE A 31 -16.67 -14.77 -7.40
C ILE A 31 -17.90 -14.29 -6.64
N SER A 32 -18.80 -15.22 -6.32
CA SER A 32 -19.94 -14.90 -5.46
C SER A 32 -19.44 -14.69 -4.02
N LEU A 33 -20.13 -13.86 -3.23
CA LEU A 33 -19.79 -13.75 -1.82
C LEU A 33 -20.03 -15.09 -1.08
N ALA A 34 -20.87 -15.97 -1.60
CA ALA A 34 -21.10 -17.30 -1.05
C ALA A 34 -19.92 -18.25 -1.27
N ASP A 35 -19.15 -18.08 -2.35
CA ASP A 35 -17.91 -18.83 -2.59
C ASP A 35 -16.92 -18.61 -1.43
N LEU A 36 -16.89 -17.39 -0.88
CA LEU A 36 -16.07 -16.99 0.28
C LEU A 36 -16.56 -17.59 1.62
N LEU A 37 -17.71 -18.28 1.63
CA LEU A 37 -18.27 -18.95 2.80
C LEU A 37 -18.10 -20.49 2.74
N SER A 38 -17.54 -21.01 1.65
CA SER A 38 -17.31 -22.44 1.48
C SER A 38 -16.26 -22.97 2.47
N ASP A 39 -16.39 -24.24 2.90
CA ASP A 39 -15.40 -24.88 3.78
C ASP A 39 -14.01 -24.84 3.16
N ASN A 40 -13.93 -25.21 1.88
CA ASN A 40 -12.68 -25.23 1.13
C ASN A 40 -11.99 -23.87 1.11
N PHE A 41 -12.75 -22.78 0.93
CA PHE A 41 -12.19 -21.43 0.97
C PHE A 41 -11.65 -21.06 2.36
N LEU A 42 -12.44 -21.27 3.42
CA LEU A 42 -12.07 -20.85 4.77
C LEU A 42 -10.89 -21.67 5.31
N GLU A 43 -10.90 -22.99 5.10
CA GLU A 43 -9.78 -23.87 5.49
C GLU A 43 -8.51 -23.54 4.71
N THR A 44 -8.61 -23.32 3.40
CA THR A 44 -7.43 -23.07 2.57
C THR A 44 -6.85 -21.69 2.87
N PHE A 45 -7.65 -20.63 2.87
CA PHE A 45 -7.10 -19.27 2.87
C PHE A 45 -7.07 -18.61 4.24
N LEU A 46 -8.17 -18.65 4.99
CA LEU A 46 -8.29 -17.89 6.23
C LEU A 46 -7.62 -18.56 7.43
N LYS A 47 -7.56 -19.90 7.44
CA LYS A 47 -6.89 -20.65 8.52
C LYS A 47 -5.40 -20.87 8.25
N ASN A 48 -5.00 -20.90 6.98
CA ASN A 48 -3.65 -21.26 6.55
C ASN A 48 -2.90 -20.12 5.85
N GLY A 49 -3.24 -18.86 6.10
CA GLY A 49 -2.43 -17.73 5.64
C GLY A 49 -3.10 -16.38 5.79
N ASP A 50 -2.47 -15.36 5.22
CA ASP A 50 -2.98 -13.99 5.18
C ASP A 50 -3.55 -13.70 3.78
N LEU A 51 -4.89 -13.70 3.67
CA LEU A 51 -5.60 -13.41 2.41
C LEU A 51 -6.05 -11.94 2.35
N TYR A 52 -5.78 -11.33 1.22
CA TYR A 52 -6.23 -9.99 0.86
C TYR A 52 -7.06 -10.08 -0.41
N LEU A 53 -8.30 -9.58 -0.38
CA LEU A 53 -9.14 -9.38 -1.56
C LEU A 53 -9.58 -7.93 -1.66
N HIS A 54 -9.60 -7.38 -2.87
CA HIS A 54 -10.14 -6.05 -3.15
C HIS A 54 -10.93 -6.08 -4.45
N SER A 55 -12.17 -5.57 -4.45
CA SER A 55 -13.01 -5.58 -5.64
C SER A 55 -12.32 -4.87 -6.81
N PHE A 56 -12.39 -5.51 -7.97
CA PHE A 56 -11.77 -5.08 -9.21
C PHE A 56 -12.75 -4.23 -10.01
N ASN A 57 -12.27 -3.09 -10.52
CA ASN A 57 -13.02 -2.21 -11.41
C ASN A 57 -14.36 -1.73 -10.83
N THR A 58 -14.36 -1.40 -9.54
CA THR A 58 -15.50 -0.83 -8.82
C THR A 58 -15.11 0.53 -8.25
N ARG A 59 -15.93 1.55 -8.45
CA ARG A 59 -15.73 2.88 -7.87
C ARG A 59 -16.55 3.01 -6.60
N ILE A 60 -15.91 3.40 -5.50
CA ILE A 60 -16.55 3.38 -4.17
C ILE A 60 -17.77 4.31 -4.05
N ASP A 61 -17.78 5.42 -4.79
CA ASP A 61 -18.88 6.39 -4.78
C ASP A 61 -20.11 5.90 -5.57
N CYS A 62 -19.90 5.12 -6.65
CA CYS A 62 -20.96 4.73 -7.57
C CYS A 62 -21.37 3.27 -7.38
N ASP A 63 -20.39 2.38 -7.30
CA ASP A 63 -20.57 0.94 -7.40
C ASP A 63 -20.59 0.29 -6.01
N ASN A 64 -21.08 -0.95 -5.95
CA ASN A 64 -20.88 -1.78 -4.77
C ASN A 64 -19.43 -2.25 -4.76
N CYS A 65 -18.81 -2.26 -3.59
CA CYS A 65 -17.42 -2.62 -3.42
C CYS A 65 -17.29 -3.63 -2.29
N ALA A 66 -16.25 -4.47 -2.37
CA ALA A 66 -15.95 -5.47 -1.35
C ALA A 66 -14.44 -5.59 -1.12
N CYS A 67 -14.02 -5.75 0.12
CA CYS A 67 -12.65 -6.15 0.45
C CYS A 67 -12.63 -7.16 1.58
N LEU A 68 -11.67 -8.08 1.53
CA LEU A 68 -11.40 -9.05 2.58
C LEU A 68 -10.00 -8.80 3.12
N ILE A 69 -9.89 -8.62 4.42
CA ILE A 69 -8.62 -8.43 5.11
C ILE A 69 -8.19 -9.71 5.84
N PRO A 70 -6.89 -9.87 6.18
CA PRO A 70 -6.32 -11.15 6.64
C PRO A 70 -7.00 -11.80 7.84
N ASN A 71 -7.58 -11.01 8.73
CA ASN A 71 -8.30 -11.55 9.91
C ASN A 71 -9.68 -12.17 9.58
N GLY A 72 -10.00 -12.37 8.29
CA GLY A 72 -11.26 -12.98 7.85
C GLY A 72 -12.46 -12.03 7.90
N LYS A 73 -12.23 -10.73 8.00
CA LYS A 73 -13.28 -9.71 8.01
C LYS A 73 -13.55 -9.20 6.59
N LEU A 74 -14.73 -9.53 6.07
CA LEU A 74 -15.27 -8.98 4.84
C LEU A 74 -15.88 -7.61 5.13
N ILE A 75 -15.51 -6.63 4.32
CA ILE A 75 -16.00 -5.25 4.41
C ILE A 75 -16.66 -4.93 3.09
N LEU A 76 -17.91 -4.51 3.17
CA LEU A 76 -18.75 -4.20 2.01
C LEU A 76 -19.15 -2.74 2.07
N ASN A 77 -19.07 -2.04 0.94
CA ASN A 77 -19.76 -0.77 0.75
C ASN A 77 -20.79 -0.96 -0.33
N ILE A 78 -22.06 -0.85 0.05
CA ILE A 78 -23.18 -1.22 -0.82
C ILE A 78 -24.24 -0.14 -0.86
N ASP A 79 -25.01 -0.13 -1.94
CA ASP A 79 -26.19 0.70 -2.08
C ASP A 79 -27.33 0.26 -1.14
N LYS A 80 -28.35 1.11 -1.05
CA LYS A 80 -29.55 0.89 -0.26
C LYS A 80 -30.29 -0.40 -0.64
N SER A 81 -30.40 -0.71 -1.93
CA SER A 81 -31.17 -1.86 -2.42
C SER A 81 -30.57 -3.20 -1.97
N LEU A 82 -29.25 -3.27 -1.89
CA LEU A 82 -28.56 -4.46 -1.41
C LEU A 82 -28.53 -4.49 0.12
N ASN A 83 -28.38 -3.34 0.76
CA ASN A 83 -28.41 -3.23 2.21
C ASN A 83 -29.74 -3.72 2.81
N GLU A 84 -30.87 -3.38 2.21
CA GLU A 84 -32.20 -3.81 2.67
C GLU A 84 -32.39 -5.34 2.67
N LYS A 85 -31.59 -6.07 1.89
CA LYS A 85 -31.60 -7.55 1.88
C LYS A 85 -30.76 -8.14 3.02
N ILE A 86 -29.78 -7.40 3.54
CA ILE A 86 -28.85 -7.88 4.57
C ILE A 86 -29.39 -7.53 5.97
N PRO A 87 -29.37 -8.46 6.94
CA PRO A 87 -29.82 -8.17 8.30
C PRO A 87 -29.09 -6.98 8.95
N ILE A 88 -29.85 -6.09 9.61
CA ILE A 88 -29.39 -4.80 10.17
C ILE A 88 -28.19 -4.92 11.10
N LYS A 89 -28.03 -6.05 11.81
CA LYS A 89 -26.95 -6.26 12.80
C LYS A 89 -25.52 -6.16 12.24
N TYR A 90 -25.35 -6.16 10.92
CA TYR A 90 -24.04 -6.05 10.26
C TYR A 90 -23.68 -4.64 9.79
N ILE A 91 -24.62 -3.70 9.87
CA ILE A 91 -24.43 -2.31 9.42
C ILE A 91 -23.65 -1.54 10.48
N LYS A 92 -22.52 -0.96 10.08
CA LYS A 92 -21.72 -0.11 10.97
C LYS A 92 -21.93 1.37 10.75
N LYS A 93 -22.10 1.79 9.49
CA LYS A 93 -22.10 3.21 9.13
C LYS A 93 -22.89 3.45 7.86
N THR A 94 -23.68 4.51 7.86
CA THR A 94 -24.29 5.07 6.64
C THR A 94 -23.46 6.28 6.21
N VAL A 95 -23.01 6.27 4.97
CA VAL A 95 -22.30 7.39 4.35
C VAL A 95 -23.19 7.97 3.26
N LYS A 96 -23.54 9.25 3.38
CA LYS A 96 -24.22 10.00 2.32
C LYS A 96 -23.15 10.76 1.54
N SER A 97 -22.92 10.38 0.30
CA SER A 97 -22.02 11.09 -0.61
C SER A 97 -22.81 11.48 -1.85
N SER A 98 -22.77 12.76 -2.23
CA SER A 98 -23.29 13.27 -3.52
C SER A 98 -24.72 12.83 -3.91
N GLY A 99 -25.63 12.69 -2.95
CA GLY A 99 -27.03 12.29 -3.20
C GLY A 99 -27.29 10.78 -3.26
N TYR A 100 -26.24 9.96 -3.14
CA TYR A 100 -26.35 8.50 -3.04
C TYR A 100 -26.07 8.04 -1.60
N GLU A 101 -26.94 7.16 -1.10
CA GLU A 101 -26.80 6.57 0.23
C GLU A 101 -26.07 5.24 0.13
N LYS A 102 -24.94 5.16 0.82
CA LYS A 102 -24.03 4.02 0.85
C LYS A 102 -23.93 3.47 2.28
N TYR A 103 -23.80 2.16 2.39
CA TYR A 103 -23.81 1.44 3.65
C TYR A 103 -22.54 0.61 3.78
N GLU A 104 -21.82 0.81 4.88
CA GLU A 104 -20.61 0.06 5.20
C GLU A 104 -20.95 -1.07 6.19
N LEU A 105 -20.69 -2.30 5.76
CA LEU A 105 -20.93 -3.52 6.53
C LEU A 105 -19.62 -4.22 6.83
N HIS A 106 -19.51 -4.73 8.06
CA HIS A 106 -18.32 -5.44 8.52
C HIS A 106 -18.73 -6.81 9.03
N ILE A 107 -18.31 -7.85 8.31
CA ILE A 107 -18.77 -9.22 8.52
C ILE A 107 -17.56 -10.10 8.75
N SER A 108 -17.46 -10.69 9.95
CA SER A 108 -16.49 -11.77 10.20
C SER A 108 -16.98 -13.04 9.53
N LEU A 109 -16.27 -13.53 8.52
CA LEU A 109 -16.66 -14.74 7.79
C LEU A 109 -16.65 -15.98 8.70
N LEU A 110 -15.74 -16.00 9.67
CA LEU A 110 -15.62 -17.07 10.66
C LEU A 110 -16.79 -17.08 11.66
N ASP A 111 -17.29 -15.91 12.05
CA ASP A 111 -18.42 -15.82 13.00
C ASP A 111 -19.77 -15.90 12.31
N LEU A 112 -19.84 -15.54 11.02
CA LEU A 112 -21.07 -15.63 10.24
C LEU A 112 -21.65 -17.04 10.22
N ARG A 113 -20.77 -18.06 10.18
CA ARG A 113 -21.16 -19.48 10.21
C ARG A 113 -21.84 -19.93 11.50
N LYS A 114 -21.57 -19.24 12.61
CA LYS A 114 -22.14 -19.58 13.92
C LYS A 114 -23.53 -18.99 14.10
N GLN A 115 -24.03 -18.22 13.12
CA GLN A 115 -25.30 -17.52 13.21
C GLN A 115 -26.45 -18.40 12.76
N GLN A 116 -27.59 -18.33 13.47
CA GLN A 116 -28.79 -19.10 13.13
C GLN A 116 -29.34 -18.77 11.73
N ASN A 117 -29.06 -17.59 11.20
CA ASN A 117 -29.51 -17.13 9.89
C ASN A 117 -28.47 -17.30 8.77
N PHE A 118 -27.47 -18.18 8.96
CA PHE A 118 -26.40 -18.41 8.01
C PHE A 118 -26.91 -18.77 6.60
N ASP A 119 -27.83 -19.74 6.49
CA ASP A 119 -28.34 -20.21 5.19
C ASP A 119 -29.06 -19.11 4.42
N PHE A 120 -29.80 -18.24 5.12
CA PHE A 120 -30.45 -17.09 4.50
C PHE A 120 -29.43 -16.09 3.95
N ILE A 121 -28.40 -15.76 4.74
CA ILE A 121 -27.33 -14.84 4.30
C ILE A 121 -26.55 -15.44 3.14
N LYS A 122 -26.27 -16.74 3.18
CA LYS A 122 -25.60 -17.47 2.10
C LYS A 122 -26.37 -17.35 0.78
N LYS A 123 -27.70 -17.54 0.80
CA LYS A 123 -28.56 -17.34 -0.38
C LYS A 123 -28.51 -15.91 -0.92
N ILE A 124 -28.47 -14.91 -0.06
CA ILE A 124 -28.28 -13.52 -0.51
C ILE A 124 -26.90 -13.37 -1.17
N PHE A 125 -25.86 -13.92 -0.54
CA PHE A 125 -24.48 -13.83 -1.00
C PHE A 125 -24.22 -14.58 -2.31
N GLU A 126 -25.04 -15.58 -2.65
CA GLU A 126 -25.04 -16.23 -3.97
C GLU A 126 -25.43 -15.26 -5.09
N THR A 127 -26.26 -14.24 -4.79
CA THR A 127 -26.70 -13.24 -5.79
C THR A 127 -25.74 -12.08 -5.96
N ILE A 128 -24.68 -12.00 -5.14
CA ILE A 128 -23.73 -10.90 -5.12
C ILE A 128 -22.39 -11.41 -5.65
N GLU A 129 -21.98 -10.91 -6.80
CA GLU A 129 -20.73 -11.29 -7.45
C GLU A 129 -19.78 -10.10 -7.57
N PHE A 130 -18.50 -10.38 -7.37
CA PHE A 130 -17.42 -9.44 -7.60
C PHE A 130 -16.29 -10.13 -8.36
N SER A 131 -15.51 -9.34 -9.09
CA SER A 131 -14.15 -9.74 -9.42
C SER A 131 -13.20 -9.11 -8.40
N PHE A 132 -12.10 -9.77 -8.06
CA PHE A 132 -11.18 -9.33 -7.01
C PHE A 132 -9.74 -9.33 -7.49
N TYR A 133 -8.99 -8.28 -7.15
CA TYR A 133 -7.56 -8.44 -6.92
C TYR A 133 -7.37 -9.31 -5.68
N ALA A 134 -6.48 -10.29 -5.76
CA ALA A 134 -6.22 -11.24 -4.71
C ALA A 134 -4.72 -11.42 -4.48
N TYR A 135 -4.33 -11.44 -3.22
CA TYR A 135 -3.00 -11.81 -2.76
C TYR A 135 -3.16 -12.70 -1.54
N TRP A 136 -2.42 -13.80 -1.52
CA TRP A 136 -2.41 -14.70 -0.39
C TRP A 136 -0.98 -15.07 -0.05
N GLU A 137 -0.63 -14.86 1.22
CA GLU A 137 0.61 -15.35 1.78
C GLU A 137 0.31 -16.59 2.61
N PRO A 138 0.66 -17.80 2.12
CA PRO A 138 0.43 -19.02 2.85
C PRO A 138 1.29 -19.05 4.11
N LYS A 139 0.78 -19.72 5.14
CA LYS A 139 1.49 -19.91 6.42
C LYS A 139 2.73 -20.80 6.24
N TYR A 140 2.73 -21.68 5.25
CA TYR A 140 3.81 -22.60 4.94
C TYR A 140 4.38 -22.31 3.54
N GLU A 141 5.71 -22.27 3.40
CA GLU A 141 6.39 -21.80 2.18
C GLU A 141 6.16 -22.67 0.93
N HIS A 142 5.74 -23.93 1.10
CA HIS A 142 5.61 -24.89 0.00
C HIS A 142 4.27 -24.83 -0.74
N GLU A 143 3.30 -24.05 -0.26
CA GLU A 143 2.00 -23.94 -0.92
C GLU A 143 2.06 -22.88 -2.03
N ASP A 144 1.81 -23.28 -3.28
CA ASP A 144 1.71 -22.34 -4.40
C ASP A 144 0.33 -21.66 -4.38
N PRO A 145 0.26 -20.31 -4.26
CA PRO A 145 -1.01 -19.61 -4.19
C PRO A 145 -1.90 -19.80 -5.43
N ARG A 146 -1.30 -19.96 -6.62
CA ARG A 146 -2.06 -20.17 -7.86
C ARG A 146 -2.82 -21.48 -7.80
N ASP A 147 -2.17 -22.53 -7.32
CA ASP A 147 -2.79 -23.87 -7.22
C ASP A 147 -3.89 -23.87 -6.17
N ALA A 148 -3.68 -23.19 -5.04
CA ALA A 148 -4.72 -22.97 -4.04
C ALA A 148 -5.94 -22.24 -4.62
N PHE A 149 -5.73 -21.12 -5.32
CA PHE A 149 -6.81 -20.39 -5.98
C PHE A 149 -7.52 -21.22 -7.05
N ASN A 150 -6.77 -21.97 -7.88
CA ASN A 150 -7.33 -22.84 -8.91
C ASN A 150 -8.15 -23.98 -8.30
N LYS A 151 -7.71 -24.56 -7.19
CA LYS A 151 -8.43 -25.62 -6.48
C LYS A 151 -9.76 -25.13 -5.90
N VAL A 152 -9.79 -23.91 -5.36
CA VAL A 152 -10.99 -23.36 -4.71
C VAL A 152 -11.96 -22.75 -5.72
N PHE A 153 -11.47 -21.97 -6.69
CA PHE A 153 -12.32 -21.21 -7.61
C PHE A 153 -12.37 -21.79 -9.02
N GLY A 154 -11.50 -22.72 -9.37
CA GLY A 154 -11.36 -23.25 -10.73
C GLY A 154 -10.48 -22.37 -11.62
N SER A 155 -9.66 -23.01 -12.45
CA SER A 155 -8.63 -22.33 -13.27
C SER A 155 -9.15 -21.29 -14.26
N LYS A 156 -10.41 -21.41 -14.71
CA LYS A 156 -11.03 -20.43 -15.61
C LYS A 156 -11.32 -19.09 -14.95
N ARG A 157 -11.41 -19.04 -13.61
CA ARG A 157 -11.73 -17.82 -12.84
C ARG A 157 -10.49 -17.18 -12.22
N VAL A 158 -9.31 -17.75 -12.40
CA VAL A 158 -8.06 -17.30 -11.77
C VAL A 158 -7.08 -16.85 -12.85
N ILE A 159 -6.79 -15.55 -12.87
CA ILE A 159 -5.83 -14.95 -13.79
C ILE A 159 -4.59 -14.57 -13.00
N ASN A 160 -3.43 -15.01 -13.47
CA ASN A 160 -2.15 -14.63 -12.88
C ASN A 160 -1.77 -13.21 -13.33
N CYS A 161 -1.39 -12.37 -12.38
CA CYS A 161 -1.00 -11.00 -12.62
C CYS A 161 0.41 -10.74 -12.06
N LEU A 162 1.16 -9.89 -12.77
CA LEU A 162 2.49 -9.47 -12.35
C LEU A 162 2.44 -8.02 -11.89
N ASN A 163 3.20 -7.73 -10.84
CA ASN A 163 3.50 -6.35 -10.50
C ASN A 163 4.39 -5.79 -11.61
N ARG A 164 4.05 -4.60 -12.10
CA ARG A 164 4.93 -3.85 -12.99
C ARG A 164 6.03 -3.24 -12.12
N ILE A 165 7.27 -3.52 -12.49
CA ILE A 165 8.45 -3.04 -11.78
C ILE A 165 9.23 -2.18 -12.77
N ASP A 166 9.45 -0.92 -12.42
CA ASP A 166 10.32 -0.01 -13.17
C ASP A 166 11.47 0.42 -12.22
N SER A 167 12.73 0.39 -12.66
CA SER A 167 13.85 0.88 -11.85
C SER A 167 14.89 1.57 -12.72
N ASP A 168 15.51 2.62 -12.20
CA ASP A 168 16.51 3.40 -12.92
C ASP A 168 17.52 4.02 -11.95
N VAL A 169 18.69 4.41 -12.46
CA VAL A 169 19.71 5.16 -11.72
C VAL A 169 20.06 6.41 -12.51
N LYS A 170 19.89 7.56 -11.88
CA LYS A 170 20.24 8.85 -12.46
C LYS A 170 21.38 9.51 -11.71
N ILE A 171 22.17 10.27 -12.45
CA ILE A 171 23.19 11.14 -11.89
C ILE A 171 22.57 12.52 -11.72
N CYS A 172 22.75 13.13 -10.55
CA CYS A 172 22.30 14.48 -10.25
C CYS A 172 23.39 15.28 -9.51
N SER A 173 23.23 16.60 -9.45
CA SER A 173 24.10 17.45 -8.64
C SER A 173 23.89 17.18 -7.15
N ASP A 174 24.92 17.45 -6.33
CA ASP A 174 24.86 17.29 -4.88
C ASP A 174 23.81 18.22 -4.26
N ARG A 175 23.64 19.42 -4.84
CA ARG A 175 22.57 20.34 -4.44
C ARG A 175 21.18 19.74 -4.59
N ILE A 176 20.86 19.04 -5.67
CA ILE A 176 19.53 18.40 -5.85
C ILE A 176 19.29 17.33 -4.78
N LEU A 177 20.33 16.60 -4.37
CA LEU A 177 20.19 15.68 -3.25
C LEU A 177 19.96 16.43 -1.95
N LYS A 178 20.79 17.44 -1.65
CA LYS A 178 20.72 18.24 -0.43
C LYS A 178 19.38 18.95 -0.27
N ASP A 179 18.94 19.63 -1.33
CA ASP A 179 17.74 20.46 -1.33
C ASP A 179 16.44 19.65 -1.28
N PHE A 180 16.41 18.38 -1.70
CA PHE A 180 15.14 17.67 -1.87
C PHE A 180 15.07 16.32 -1.17
N VAL A 181 16.18 15.59 -1.13
CA VAL A 181 16.25 14.28 -0.49
C VAL A 181 16.75 14.44 0.96
N MET A 182 17.57 15.45 1.27
CA MET A 182 18.27 15.55 2.56
C MET A 182 17.70 16.60 3.53
N ARG A 183 16.78 17.50 3.12
CA ARG A 183 16.25 18.63 3.93
C ARG A 183 15.66 18.23 5.28
N SER A 184 16.16 18.74 6.41
CA SER A 184 15.72 18.40 7.80
C SER A 184 14.20 18.34 8.07
N SER A 185 13.36 19.06 7.32
CA SER A 185 11.88 19.02 7.42
C SER A 185 11.20 19.20 6.05
N TYR A 186 10.05 18.56 5.83
CA TYR A 186 9.19 18.77 4.65
C TYR A 186 7.96 19.65 4.96
N THR A 187 7.69 20.63 4.09
CA THR A 187 6.42 21.35 3.94
C THR A 187 5.56 20.72 2.82
N ILE A 188 4.36 21.27 2.54
CA ILE A 188 3.51 20.81 1.43
C ILE A 188 4.18 21.06 0.08
N GLU A 189 4.88 22.18 -0.06
CA GLU A 189 5.58 22.59 -1.26
C GLU A 189 6.71 21.60 -1.59
N ASP A 190 7.45 21.15 -0.58
CA ASP A 190 8.51 20.15 -0.76
C ASP A 190 7.97 18.81 -1.31
N TRP A 191 6.70 18.46 -1.02
CA TRP A 191 6.07 17.25 -1.57
C TRP A 191 5.73 17.36 -3.05
N VAL A 192 5.31 18.54 -3.49
CA VAL A 192 5.12 18.81 -4.92
C VAL A 192 6.46 18.63 -5.65
N GLU A 193 7.57 18.94 -5.00
CA GLU A 193 8.91 18.76 -5.55
C GLU A 193 9.34 17.29 -5.57
N VAL A 194 9.08 16.50 -4.51
CA VAL A 194 9.27 15.04 -4.54
C VAL A 194 8.46 14.39 -5.66
N ASP A 195 7.20 14.81 -5.87
CA ASP A 195 6.37 14.33 -6.98
C ASP A 195 6.93 14.70 -8.35
N LYS A 196 7.45 15.91 -8.51
CA LYS A 196 8.17 16.32 -9.73
C LYS A 196 9.40 15.45 -9.96
N ILE A 197 10.20 15.18 -8.92
CA ILE A 197 11.39 14.33 -9.02
C ILE A 197 10.99 12.91 -9.43
N ILE A 198 10.03 12.30 -8.74
CA ILE A 198 9.50 10.98 -9.11
C ILE A 198 8.99 11.00 -10.55
N GLY A 199 8.27 12.04 -10.96
CA GLY A 199 7.83 12.25 -12.34
C GLY A 199 8.99 12.31 -13.33
N CYS A 200 10.09 12.99 -12.99
CA CYS A 200 11.30 13.05 -13.82
C CYS A 200 11.98 11.69 -13.92
N LEU A 201 12.15 11.02 -12.78
CA LEU A 201 12.78 9.71 -12.67
C LEU A 201 12.02 8.69 -13.52
N THR A 202 10.69 8.73 -13.47
CA THR A 202 9.82 7.73 -14.10
C THR A 202 9.56 7.94 -15.58
N ASN A 203 9.57 9.19 -16.04
CA ASN A 203 9.34 9.51 -17.46
C ASN A 203 10.64 9.77 -18.22
N SER A 204 11.79 9.36 -17.68
CA SER A 204 13.11 9.61 -18.25
C SER A 204 13.37 11.10 -18.58
N ILE A 205 12.70 12.01 -17.88
CA ILE A 205 12.92 13.45 -18.05
C ILE A 205 14.18 13.85 -17.28
N LYS A 206 14.97 14.73 -17.87
CA LYS A 206 16.17 15.26 -17.25
C LYS A 206 15.75 16.14 -16.06
N LEU A 207 16.32 15.87 -14.88
CA LEU A 207 16.03 16.61 -13.65
C LEU A 207 16.30 18.12 -13.82
N GLU A 208 17.30 18.47 -14.65
CA GLU A 208 17.68 19.84 -15.01
C GLU A 208 16.57 20.67 -15.65
N ASN A 209 15.56 20.01 -16.26
CA ASN A 209 14.43 20.72 -16.86
C ASN A 209 13.48 21.33 -15.81
N PHE A 210 13.57 20.85 -14.56
CA PHE A 210 12.70 21.29 -13.47
C PHE A 210 13.48 21.92 -12.32
N LEU A 211 14.81 21.75 -12.31
CA LEU A 211 15.69 22.21 -11.25
C LEU A 211 16.85 23.00 -11.89
N PRO A 212 17.06 24.26 -11.52
CA PRO A 212 18.15 25.05 -12.08
C PRO A 212 19.50 24.41 -11.71
N LEU A 213 20.27 24.00 -12.73
CA LEU A 213 21.65 23.55 -12.54
C LEU A 213 22.57 24.76 -12.45
N GLU A 214 23.37 24.85 -11.39
CA GLU A 214 24.63 25.60 -11.44
C GLU A 214 25.69 24.69 -12.07
N THR A 215 26.32 25.16 -13.14
CA THR A 215 27.15 24.35 -14.04
C THR A 215 28.53 23.97 -13.47
N ASN A 216 28.80 24.22 -12.20
CA ASN A 216 30.15 24.15 -11.62
C ASN A 216 30.33 23.12 -10.49
N GLU A 217 29.36 22.25 -10.21
CA GLU A 217 29.52 21.24 -9.16
C GLU A 217 30.26 19.99 -9.68
N ASN A 218 31.55 19.85 -9.31
CA ASN A 218 32.36 18.64 -9.54
C ASN A 218 31.90 17.40 -8.73
N ASN A 219 30.86 17.53 -7.90
CA ASN A 219 30.36 16.47 -7.03
C ASN A 219 29.02 15.93 -7.55
N SER A 220 29.09 15.14 -8.62
CA SER A 220 27.91 14.40 -9.09
C SER A 220 27.64 13.21 -8.17
N LYS A 221 26.38 13.02 -7.76
CA LYS A 221 25.93 11.89 -6.96
C LYS A 221 24.89 11.08 -7.71
N LYS A 222 24.65 9.84 -7.25
CA LYS A 222 23.69 8.94 -7.88
C LYS A 222 22.39 8.92 -7.07
N ILE A 223 21.26 8.91 -7.76
CA ILE A 223 19.94 8.60 -7.20
C ILE A 223 19.44 7.35 -7.89
N SER A 224 19.13 6.34 -7.10
CA SER A 224 18.49 5.11 -7.56
C SER A 224 17.00 5.18 -7.25
N TYR A 225 16.20 4.67 -8.16
CA TYR A 225 14.75 4.66 -8.06
C TYR A 225 14.17 3.29 -8.40
N LEU A 226 13.15 2.89 -7.63
CA LEU A 226 12.35 1.68 -7.86
C LEU A 226 10.87 2.02 -7.71
N ARG A 227 10.11 1.77 -8.79
CA ARG A 227 8.64 1.79 -8.83
C ARG A 227 8.11 0.38 -8.85
N VAL A 228 7.09 0.12 -8.05
CA VAL A 228 6.28 -1.10 -8.20
C VAL A 228 4.81 -0.75 -8.23
N LYS A 229 4.12 -1.19 -9.29
CA LYS A 229 2.69 -0.97 -9.56
C LYS A 229 1.95 -2.30 -9.62
N GLY A 230 0.87 -2.44 -8.85
CA GLY A 230 0.02 -3.64 -8.87
C GLY A 230 -0.86 -3.77 -7.65
N PHE A 231 -0.99 -5.00 -7.12
CA PHE A 231 -1.69 -5.27 -5.87
C PHE A 231 -0.68 -5.60 -4.78
N ILE A 232 -0.39 -4.62 -3.92
CA ILE A 232 0.70 -4.67 -2.95
C ILE A 232 0.12 -4.64 -1.54
N PRO A 233 0.15 -5.76 -0.79
CA PRO A 233 -0.30 -5.78 0.59
C PRO A 233 0.56 -4.91 1.50
N ASN A 234 -0.04 -4.33 2.52
CA ASN A 234 0.65 -3.53 3.54
C ASN A 234 1.77 -4.30 4.26
N LYS A 235 1.60 -5.61 4.47
CA LYS A 235 2.61 -6.48 5.09
C LYS A 235 3.87 -6.59 4.23
N LEU A 236 3.75 -6.52 2.90
CA LEU A 236 4.92 -6.52 2.02
C LEU A 236 5.73 -5.23 2.17
N VAL A 237 5.03 -4.10 2.27
CA VAL A 237 5.67 -2.80 2.55
C VAL A 237 6.41 -2.84 3.89
N SER A 238 5.81 -3.42 4.94
CA SER A 238 6.48 -3.51 6.24
C SER A 238 7.71 -4.42 6.22
N VAL A 239 7.68 -5.52 5.46
CA VAL A 239 8.85 -6.39 5.22
C VAL A 239 9.96 -5.61 4.51
N ILE A 240 9.64 -4.87 3.43
CA ILE A 240 10.63 -4.03 2.72
C ILE A 240 11.29 -3.05 3.68
N MET A 241 10.49 -2.35 4.49
CA MET A 241 10.98 -1.37 5.46
C MET A 241 11.92 -2.01 6.50
N ARG A 242 11.49 -3.13 7.09
CA ARG A 242 12.18 -3.77 8.22
C ARG A 242 13.43 -4.54 7.79
N ASP A 243 13.34 -5.29 6.70
CA ASP A 243 14.33 -6.33 6.36
C ASP A 243 15.32 -5.87 5.29
N HIS A 244 14.99 -4.83 4.53
CA HIS A 244 15.86 -4.30 3.48
C HIS A 244 16.30 -2.87 3.79
N ILE A 245 15.34 -1.96 3.94
CA ILE A 245 15.64 -0.53 4.01
C ILE A 245 16.37 -0.20 5.32
N LYS A 246 15.85 -0.63 6.46
CA LYS A 246 16.49 -0.38 7.77
C LYS A 246 17.93 -0.93 7.86
N PRO A 247 18.23 -2.19 7.50
CA PRO A 247 19.61 -2.69 7.53
C PRO A 247 20.58 -1.95 6.62
N LEU A 248 20.12 -1.47 5.45
CA LEU A 248 20.95 -0.65 4.58
C LEU A 248 21.39 0.63 5.29
N ILE A 249 20.44 1.29 5.94
CA ILE A 249 20.67 2.52 6.67
C ILE A 249 21.58 2.26 7.87
N ASP A 250 21.33 1.21 8.65
CA ASP A 250 22.14 0.88 9.83
C ASP A 250 23.62 0.67 9.46
N ARG A 251 23.92 0.01 8.33
CA ARG A 251 25.29 -0.17 7.82
C ARG A 251 25.94 1.15 7.38
N GLU A 252 25.20 2.00 6.67
CA GLU A 252 25.71 3.31 6.24
C GLU A 252 26.01 4.21 7.47
N MET A 253 25.18 4.14 8.51
CA MET A 253 25.42 4.84 9.76
C MET A 253 26.67 4.34 10.48
N GLU A 254 26.86 3.02 10.56
CA GLU A 254 28.05 2.41 11.17
C GLU A 254 29.33 2.78 10.40
N TYR A 255 29.32 2.68 9.07
CA TYR A 255 30.44 3.05 8.22
C TYR A 255 30.86 4.52 8.40
N LYS A 256 29.89 5.45 8.42
CA LYS A 256 30.19 6.88 8.62
C LYS A 256 30.73 7.17 10.01
N ARG A 257 30.19 6.54 11.07
CA ARG A 257 30.73 6.68 12.45
C ARG A 257 32.21 6.32 12.54
N VAL A 258 32.65 5.28 11.83
CA VAL A 258 34.05 4.82 11.85
C VAL A 258 35.00 5.79 11.14
N ILE A 259 34.52 6.50 10.11
CA ILE A 259 35.39 7.25 9.20
C ILE A 259 35.47 8.73 9.54
N THR A 260 34.36 9.39 9.88
CA THR A 260 34.35 10.85 9.85
C THR A 260 34.69 11.53 11.17
N ASN A 261 34.61 10.87 12.34
CA ASN A 261 34.74 11.52 13.67
C ASN A 261 33.91 12.82 13.86
N ASP A 262 33.00 13.09 12.92
CA ASP A 262 32.32 14.36 12.74
C ASP A 262 30.84 14.16 13.07
N THR A 263 30.34 14.94 14.03
CA THR A 263 29.02 14.77 14.64
C THR A 263 27.90 15.46 13.87
N GLU A 264 28.22 16.23 12.82
CA GLU A 264 27.25 17.11 12.12
C GLU A 264 26.87 16.68 10.69
N HIS A 265 27.03 15.41 10.32
CA HIS A 265 26.68 14.99 8.96
C HIS A 265 25.20 14.69 8.73
N GLU A 266 24.65 15.32 7.69
CA GLU A 266 23.33 15.12 7.12
C GLU A 266 23.27 13.75 6.40
N PHE A 267 22.35 12.88 6.81
CA PHE A 267 22.31 11.49 6.33
C PHE A 267 21.58 11.33 5.01
N ASP A 268 22.14 10.47 4.15
CA ASP A 268 21.56 9.99 2.90
C ASP A 268 20.19 9.36 3.19
N ARG A 269 19.11 10.04 2.76
CA ARG A 269 17.75 9.62 3.11
C ARG A 269 17.15 8.67 2.11
N VAL A 270 16.36 7.74 2.62
CA VAL A 270 15.52 6.88 1.81
C VAL A 270 14.09 7.41 1.84
N VAL A 271 13.54 7.68 0.65
CA VAL A 271 12.14 8.10 0.49
C VAL A 271 11.33 6.90 0.03
N ILE A 272 10.26 6.59 0.76
CA ILE A 272 9.32 5.52 0.40
C ILE A 272 7.92 6.10 0.33
N LYS A 273 7.33 6.09 -0.86
CA LYS A 273 6.01 6.62 -1.11
C LYS A 273 5.07 5.49 -1.48
N VAL A 274 3.97 5.37 -0.75
CA VAL A 274 2.95 4.34 -0.95
C VAL A 274 1.64 5.01 -1.34
N HIS A 275 1.18 4.67 -2.53
CA HIS A 275 -0.09 5.07 -3.10
C HIS A 275 -1.09 3.93 -2.94
N GLY A 276 -2.13 4.13 -2.12
CA GLY A 276 -3.20 3.16 -1.94
C GLY A 276 -4.15 3.09 -3.13
N PHE A 277 -5.16 2.22 -3.04
CA PHE A 277 -6.30 2.28 -3.96
C PHE A 277 -7.12 3.54 -3.70
N ARG A 278 -7.44 4.26 -4.77
CA ARG A 278 -8.44 5.35 -4.75
C ARG A 278 -9.77 4.87 -4.18
N ASP A 279 -10.22 3.71 -4.63
CA ASP A 279 -11.50 3.11 -4.26
C ASP A 279 -11.39 2.15 -3.05
N SER A 280 -10.41 2.36 -2.16
CA SER A 280 -10.24 1.50 -0.99
C SER A 280 -11.35 1.71 0.03
N LEU A 281 -12.02 0.62 0.40
CA LEU A 281 -13.01 0.58 1.47
C LEU A 281 -12.42 0.76 2.86
N VAL A 282 -11.14 0.45 2.98
CA VAL A 282 -10.40 0.54 4.23
C VAL A 282 -9.16 1.35 3.93
N SER A 283 -9.24 2.65 4.17
CA SER A 283 -8.06 3.51 4.21
C SER A 283 -7.47 3.62 5.62
N VAL A 284 -8.16 3.04 6.61
CA VAL A 284 -7.88 3.31 8.02
C VAL A 284 -6.74 2.42 8.51
N VAL A 285 -5.53 2.94 8.34
CA VAL A 285 -4.52 2.81 9.39
C VAL A 285 -5.18 3.40 10.64
N ASN A 286 -5.24 2.66 11.75
CA ASN A 286 -5.42 3.25 13.08
C ASN A 286 -4.18 4.13 13.37
N LEU A 287 -4.01 5.20 12.62
CA LEU A 287 -3.20 6.32 13.05
C LEU A 287 -3.96 6.94 14.22
N ASP A 288 -3.20 7.46 15.16
CA ASP A 288 -3.64 8.17 16.37
C ASP A 288 -5.08 8.72 16.30
N HIS A 289 -5.85 8.61 17.38
CA HIS A 289 -7.30 8.94 17.44
C HIS A 289 -7.67 10.30 16.80
N SER A 290 -6.72 11.23 16.74
CA SER A 290 -6.80 12.54 16.09
C SER A 290 -6.91 12.53 14.55
N LEU A 291 -6.46 11.48 13.87
CA LEU A 291 -6.45 11.29 12.41
C LEU A 291 -7.61 10.43 11.89
N ASN A 292 -8.10 9.50 12.72
CA ASN A 292 -9.26 8.65 12.42
C ASN A 292 -10.54 9.46 12.09
N GLN A 293 -10.64 10.72 12.52
CA GLN A 293 -11.78 11.58 12.22
C GLN A 293 -11.69 12.30 10.85
N LYS A 294 -10.56 12.22 10.15
CA LYS A 294 -10.26 13.13 9.03
C LYS A 294 -10.10 12.45 7.67
N MET A 295 -9.86 11.14 7.61
CA MET A 295 -9.76 10.43 6.33
C MET A 295 -11.15 10.00 5.83
N ARG A 296 -11.52 10.43 4.62
CA ARG A 296 -12.79 10.04 3.98
C ARG A 296 -12.59 8.76 3.15
N PRO A 297 -13.45 7.74 3.31
CA PRO A 297 -13.46 6.57 2.43
C PRO A 297 -14.01 6.96 1.05
N SER A 298 -13.12 7.43 0.17
CA SER A 298 -13.30 7.69 -1.27
C SER A 298 -12.19 8.55 -1.87
N GLU A 299 -11.32 9.09 -1.03
CA GLU A 299 -10.18 9.91 -1.46
C GLU A 299 -8.93 9.05 -1.68
N GLU A 300 -8.09 9.45 -2.64
CA GLU A 300 -6.80 8.79 -2.87
C GLU A 300 -5.94 8.89 -1.61
N ASN A 301 -5.68 7.75 -0.99
CA ASN A 301 -4.89 7.69 0.23
C ASN A 301 -3.42 7.56 -0.14
N PHE A 302 -2.65 8.59 0.17
CA PHE A 302 -1.20 8.60 0.01
C PHE A 302 -0.53 8.59 1.36
N VAL A 303 0.38 7.64 1.57
CA VAL A 303 1.27 7.63 2.72
C VAL A 303 2.69 7.71 2.18
N CYS A 304 3.36 8.83 2.42
CA CYS A 304 4.79 8.91 2.19
C CYS A 304 5.53 8.80 3.51
N LEU A 305 6.52 7.91 3.55
CA LEU A 305 7.44 7.75 4.65
C LEU A 305 8.78 8.37 4.23
N SER A 306 9.14 9.47 4.87
CA SER A 306 10.52 9.97 4.83
C SER A 306 11.23 9.44 6.06
N LEU A 307 12.28 8.65 5.83
CA LEU A 307 13.12 8.16 6.90
C LEU A 307 14.35 9.07 7.03
N ASN A 308 14.38 9.84 8.11
CA ASN A 308 15.49 10.71 8.46
C ASN A 308 16.28 10.02 9.57
N PHE A 309 17.59 9.89 9.38
CA PHE A 309 18.46 9.32 10.40
C PHE A 309 19.40 10.41 10.88
N SER A 310 19.60 10.49 12.19
CA SER A 310 20.74 11.19 12.78
C SER A 310 21.59 10.16 13.52
N LEU A 311 22.82 10.55 13.89
CA LEU A 311 23.71 9.70 14.69
C LEU A 311 23.07 9.24 15.99
N ASP A 312 22.10 10.00 16.52
CA ASP A 312 21.50 9.78 17.83
C ASP A 312 20.05 9.27 17.78
N GLU A 313 19.31 9.47 16.69
CA GLU A 313 17.89 9.10 16.58
C GLU A 313 17.47 8.67 15.15
N CYS A 314 16.73 7.56 15.05
CA CYS A 314 15.96 7.23 13.85
C CYS A 314 14.62 7.97 13.89
N LYS A 315 14.42 8.97 13.04
CA LYS A 315 13.14 9.71 12.92
C LYS A 315 12.46 9.34 11.63
N TYR A 316 11.31 8.67 11.72
CA TYR A 316 10.43 8.58 10.57
C TYR A 316 9.39 9.70 10.64
N SER A 317 9.19 10.35 9.52
CA SER A 317 8.06 11.25 9.33
C SER A 317 7.14 10.59 8.32
N ALA A 318 5.96 10.19 8.79
CA ALA A 318 4.90 9.74 7.91
C ALA A 318 4.04 10.95 7.55
N TYR A 319 3.87 11.15 6.25
CA TYR A 319 3.12 12.23 5.68
C TYR A 319 1.88 11.67 5.00
N TYR A 320 0.72 12.14 5.45
CA TYR A 320 -0.55 11.87 4.81
C TYR A 320 -1.02 13.13 4.09
N LYS A 321 -1.27 13.03 2.79
CA LYS A 321 -1.87 14.11 2.00
C LYS A 321 -3.36 13.81 1.81
N ASP A 322 -4.18 14.52 2.57
CA ASP A 322 -5.53 14.86 2.15
C ASP A 322 -5.41 16.08 1.22
N PHE A 323 -6.23 16.21 0.18
CA PHE A 323 -6.11 17.22 -0.89
C PHE A 323 -5.88 18.67 -0.41
N ASN A 324 -6.16 18.97 0.87
CA ASN A 324 -5.93 20.28 1.50
C ASN A 324 -5.02 20.30 2.74
N LYS A 325 -4.54 19.15 3.25
CA LYS A 325 -3.78 19.08 4.54
C LYS A 325 -2.72 17.99 4.53
N LEU A 326 -1.53 18.35 5.01
CA LEU A 326 -0.44 17.44 5.32
C LEU A 326 -0.46 17.08 6.80
N PHE A 327 -0.49 15.80 7.14
CA PHE A 327 -0.37 15.36 8.52
C PHE A 327 0.98 14.70 8.72
N VAL A 328 1.74 15.19 9.71
CA VAL A 328 3.03 14.62 10.08
C VAL A 328 2.85 13.76 11.32
N VAL A 329 2.99 12.44 11.17
CA VAL A 329 3.12 11.54 12.32
C VAL A 329 4.61 11.39 12.60
N ARG A 330 5.07 12.10 13.63
CA ARG A 330 6.41 11.91 14.20
C ARG A 330 6.27 10.93 15.35
N LYS A 331 6.94 9.78 15.27
CA LYS A 331 7.14 8.93 16.43
C LYS A 331 8.64 8.88 16.71
N ASN A 332 9.01 9.25 17.92
CA ASN A 332 10.33 8.96 18.45
C ASN A 332 10.24 7.61 19.17
N LYS A 333 11.16 6.70 18.81
CA LYS A 333 11.32 5.32 19.30
C LYS A 333 10.45 4.26 18.64
#